data_AF-A0A7C2IR77-F1
#
_entry.id   AF-A0A7C2IR77-F1
#
_cell.length_a   1.000
_cell.length_b   1.000
_cell.length_c   1.000
_cell.angle_alpha   90.00
_cell.angle_beta   90.00
_cell.angle_gamma   90.00
#
_symmetry.space_group_name_H-M   'P 1'
#
loop_
_entity.id
_entity.type
_entity.pdbx_description
1 polymer ?
#
loop_
_entity_poly.entity_id
_entity_poly.type
_entity_poly.pdbx_seq_one_letter_code
_entity_poly.pdbx_strand_id
1 'polypeptide(L)'
;MVVLAGLAVRTAVFRASLARADAFYSLATVGRVIVIDPGHGGVDPGAHYKEEILEKELVLQIAGKLKQLLESAGATVILTRTGDYDLAPPEIKSLAARKRYDLRARVALANRS
;
A
#
# COMPACT_ATOMS: atom_id res chain seq x y z
N MET A 1 35.67 -0.78 -29.45
CA MET A 1 35.83 -1.86 -28.45
C MET A 1 35.79 -1.37 -27.00
N VAL A 2 36.51 -0.30 -26.61
CA VAL A 2 36.56 0.19 -25.20
C VAL A 2 35.23 0.80 -24.69
N VAL A 3 34.49 1.54 -25.53
CA VAL A 3 33.20 2.17 -25.15
C VAL A 3 32.09 1.14 -24.88
N LEU A 4 32.04 0.06 -25.67
CA LEU A 4 31.10 -1.05 -25.50
C LEU A 4 31.37 -1.86 -24.22
N ALA A 5 32.64 -2.10 -23.88
CA ALA A 5 33.01 -2.75 -22.62
C ALA A 5 32.65 -1.90 -21.39
N GLY A 6 32.86 -0.58 -21.45
CA GLY A 6 32.46 0.34 -20.38
C GLY A 6 30.94 0.43 -20.16
N LEU A 7 30.14 0.38 -21.24
CA LEU A 7 28.68 0.34 -21.16
C LEU A 7 28.18 -0.98 -20.56
N ALA A 8 28.76 -2.11 -20.97
CA ALA A 8 28.44 -3.44 -20.46
C ALA A 8 28.79 -3.58 -18.97
N VAL A 9 29.93 -3.04 -18.52
CA VAL A 9 30.32 -3.00 -17.10
C VAL A 9 29.37 -2.11 -16.30
N ARG A 10 28.99 -0.92 -16.80
CA ARG A 10 28.00 -0.06 -16.12
C ARG A 10 26.63 -0.71 -16.00
N THR A 11 26.16 -1.41 -17.04
CA THR A 11 24.89 -2.15 -16.96
C THR A 11 24.98 -3.34 -16.01
N ALA A 12 26.08 -4.09 -16.03
CA ALA A 12 26.28 -5.21 -15.11
C ALA A 12 26.33 -4.75 -13.64
N VAL A 13 27.06 -3.66 -13.34
CA VAL A 13 27.11 -3.08 -12.00
C VAL A 13 25.74 -2.57 -11.56
N PHE A 14 24.98 -1.90 -12.45
CA PHE A 14 23.62 -1.46 -12.14
C PHE A 14 22.66 -2.62 -11.86
N ARG A 15 22.72 -3.70 -12.67
CA ARG A 15 21.91 -4.91 -12.44
C ARG A 15 22.27 -5.63 -11.15
N ALA A 16 23.56 -5.71 -10.81
CA ALA A 16 24.02 -6.28 -9.56
C ALA A 16 23.53 -5.47 -8.34
N SER A 17 23.55 -4.13 -8.44
CA SER A 17 23.03 -3.24 -7.40
C SER A 17 21.52 -3.41 -7.19
N LEU A 18 20.75 -3.55 -8.27
CA LEU A 18 19.31 -3.83 -8.20
C LEU A 18 19.05 -5.20 -7.54
N ALA A 19 19.74 -6.24 -7.98
CA ALA A 19 19.58 -7.58 -7.40
C ALA A 19 19.92 -7.63 -5.90
N ARG A 20 20.92 -6.85 -5.45
CA ARG A 20 21.26 -6.73 -4.03
C ARG A 20 20.19 -5.97 -3.25
N ALA A 21 19.61 -4.92 -3.82
CA ALA A 21 18.51 -4.19 -3.21
C ALA A 21 17.28 -5.11 -3.06
N ASP A 22 16.92 -5.85 -4.10
CA ASP A 22 15.81 -6.81 -4.08
C ASP A 22 16.02 -7.90 -3.03
N ALA A 23 17.23 -8.48 -2.95
CA ALA A 23 17.58 -9.47 -1.93
C ALA A 23 17.51 -8.88 -0.51
N PHE A 24 17.94 -7.64 -0.32
CA PHE A 24 17.88 -6.95 0.98
C PHE A 24 16.42 -6.66 1.40
N TYR A 25 15.59 -6.16 0.48
CA TYR A 25 14.17 -5.92 0.75
C TYR A 25 13.42 -7.22 1.02
N SER A 26 13.75 -8.30 0.30
CA SER A 26 13.21 -9.63 0.57
C SER A 26 13.60 -10.09 1.99
N LEU A 27 14.87 -10.03 2.38
CA LEU A 27 15.28 -10.37 3.75
C LEU A 27 14.54 -9.58 4.85
N ALA A 28 14.22 -8.31 4.59
CA ALA A 28 13.49 -7.48 5.55
C ALA A 28 11.99 -7.84 5.66
N THR A 29 11.40 -8.42 4.62
CA THR A 29 9.94 -8.62 4.48
C THR A 29 9.51 -10.09 4.52
N VAL A 30 10.41 -11.03 4.21
CA VAL A 30 10.14 -12.47 4.25
C VAL A 30 9.63 -12.89 5.62
N GLY A 31 8.48 -13.57 5.62
CA GLY A 31 7.85 -14.11 6.83
C GLY A 31 7.24 -13.05 7.75
N ARG A 32 7.19 -11.78 7.33
CA ARG A 32 6.49 -10.72 8.07
C ARG A 32 5.02 -10.68 7.68
N VAL A 33 4.17 -10.38 8.67
CA VAL A 33 2.80 -9.92 8.44
C VAL A 33 2.82 -8.40 8.39
N ILE A 34 2.32 -7.81 7.31
CA ILE A 34 2.25 -6.36 7.12
C ILE A 34 0.80 -5.97 6.88
N VAL A 35 0.28 -5.08 7.72
CA VAL A 35 -1.04 -4.48 7.51
C VAL A 35 -0.88 -3.13 6.82
N ILE A 36 -1.59 -2.93 5.71
CA ILE A 36 -1.64 -1.65 4.99
C ILE A 36 -3.05 -1.10 5.15
N ASP A 37 -3.14 0.16 5.57
CA ASP A 37 -4.40 0.88 5.70
C ASP A 37 -4.60 1.88 4.55
N PRO A 38 -5.28 1.51 3.45
CA PRO A 38 -5.76 2.51 2.51
C PRO A 38 -6.83 3.36 3.20
N GLY A 39 -6.43 4.58 3.59
CA GLY A 39 -7.29 5.52 4.31
C GLY A 39 -8.58 5.88 3.56
N HIS A 40 -9.54 6.47 4.29
CA HIS A 40 -10.85 6.87 3.76
C HIS A 40 -11.64 5.70 3.13
N GLY A 41 -12.68 6.02 2.35
CA GLY A 41 -13.56 5.04 1.72
C GLY A 41 -15.04 5.33 1.98
N GLY A 42 -15.90 4.81 1.13
CA GLY A 42 -17.34 5.03 1.18
C GLY A 42 -17.68 6.52 1.06
N VAL A 43 -18.39 7.03 2.07
CA VAL A 43 -18.86 8.42 2.11
C VAL A 43 -17.75 9.44 2.42
N ASP A 44 -16.58 8.97 2.87
CA ASP A 44 -15.43 9.85 3.08
C ASP A 44 -14.50 9.84 1.85
N PRO A 45 -14.50 10.89 1.02
CA PRO A 45 -13.60 10.96 -0.13
C PRO A 45 -12.14 11.24 0.24
N GLY A 46 -11.89 11.76 1.46
CA GLY A 46 -10.63 12.40 1.81
C GLY A 46 -10.44 13.74 1.08
N ALA A 47 -9.19 14.14 0.90
CA ALA A 47 -8.82 15.25 0.03
C ALA A 47 -9.22 14.96 -1.42
N HIS A 48 -9.54 16.00 -2.17
CA HIS A 48 -9.91 15.88 -3.58
C HIS A 48 -9.43 17.07 -4.38
N TYR A 49 -9.14 16.82 -5.66
CA TYR A 49 -8.97 17.88 -6.65
C TYR A 49 -10.15 17.82 -7.62
N LYS A 50 -11.03 18.83 -7.52
CA LYS A 50 -12.36 18.83 -8.16
C LYS A 50 -13.13 17.54 -7.77
N GLU A 51 -14.07 17.11 -8.59
CA GLU A 51 -14.81 15.85 -8.40
C GLU A 51 -14.16 14.65 -9.13
N GLU A 52 -12.98 14.85 -9.73
CA GLU A 52 -12.35 13.85 -10.61
C GLU A 52 -11.28 13.01 -9.89
N ILE A 53 -10.56 13.57 -8.92
CA ILE A 53 -9.46 12.89 -8.23
C ILE A 53 -9.78 12.84 -6.74
N LEU A 54 -10.09 11.64 -6.25
CA LEU A 54 -10.41 11.39 -4.85
C LEU A 54 -9.26 10.66 -4.15
N GLU A 55 -8.85 11.16 -2.98
CA GLU A 55 -7.80 10.53 -2.17
C GLU A 55 -8.12 9.06 -1.91
N LYS A 56 -9.37 8.74 -1.53
CA LYS A 56 -9.82 7.36 -1.25
C LYS A 56 -9.56 6.36 -2.38
N GLU A 57 -9.60 6.82 -3.63
CA GLU A 57 -9.37 5.99 -4.81
C GLU A 57 -7.88 5.81 -5.06
N LEU A 58 -7.12 6.91 -5.04
CA LEU A 58 -5.67 6.89 -5.22
C LEU A 58 -5.00 6.00 -4.17
N VAL A 59 -5.32 6.18 -2.89
CA VAL A 59 -4.69 5.40 -1.81
C VAL A 59 -5.06 3.92 -1.88
N LEU A 60 -6.26 3.57 -2.35
CA LEU A 60 -6.65 2.16 -2.57
C LEU A 60 -5.83 1.53 -3.69
N GLN A 61 -5.66 2.23 -4.81
CA GLN A 61 -4.86 1.75 -5.93
C GLN A 61 -3.38 1.61 -5.55
N ILE A 62 -2.83 2.57 -4.81
CA ILE A 62 -1.45 2.52 -4.31
C ILE A 62 -1.27 1.34 -3.34
N ALA A 63 -2.20 1.15 -2.39
CA ALA A 63 -2.16 0.03 -1.45
C ALA A 63 -2.21 -1.32 -2.16
N GLY A 64 -3.03 -1.47 -3.21
CA GLY A 64 -3.07 -2.68 -4.02
C GLY A 64 -1.74 -3.00 -4.71
N LYS A 65 -1.09 -1.98 -5.30
CA LYS A 65 0.25 -2.14 -5.90
C LYS A 65 1.31 -2.47 -4.86
N LEU A 66 1.29 -1.80 -3.71
CA LEU A 66 2.23 -2.04 -2.62
C LEU A 66 2.07 -3.45 -2.04
N LYS A 67 0.83 -3.93 -1.90
CA LYS A 67 0.53 -5.31 -1.50
C LYS A 67 1.20 -6.31 -2.44
N GLN A 68 1.02 -6.18 -3.74
CA GLN A 68 1.64 -7.07 -4.72
C GLN A 68 3.17 -7.10 -4.60
N LEU A 69 3.79 -5.94 -4.44
CA LEU A 69 5.25 -5.83 -4.29
C LEU A 69 5.74 -6.52 -3.01
N LEU A 70 5.10 -6.26 -1.87
CA LEU A 70 5.49 -6.84 -0.58
C LEU A 70 5.23 -8.35 -0.53
N GLU A 71 4.13 -8.83 -1.12
CA GLU A 71 3.85 -10.27 -1.24
C GLU A 71 4.87 -10.96 -2.14
N SER A 72 5.26 -10.33 -3.26
CA SER A 72 6.32 -10.86 -4.13
C SER A 72 7.68 -10.95 -3.44
N ALA A 73 7.89 -10.11 -2.41
CA ALA A 73 9.10 -10.12 -1.59
C ALA A 73 9.04 -11.15 -0.44
N GLY A 74 7.91 -11.83 -0.24
CA GLY A 74 7.74 -12.90 0.75
C GLY A 74 6.98 -12.52 2.02
N ALA A 75 6.36 -11.33 2.07
CA ALA A 75 5.48 -10.95 3.18
C ALA A 75 4.06 -11.50 3.02
N THR A 76 3.35 -11.70 4.13
CA THR A 76 1.89 -11.82 4.13
C THR A 76 1.31 -10.42 4.32
N VAL A 77 0.48 -9.96 3.39
CA VAL A 77 -0.03 -8.58 3.41
C VAL A 77 -1.55 -8.54 3.57
N ILE A 78 -2.02 -7.80 4.57
CA ILE A 78 -3.45 -7.62 4.87
C ILE A 78 -3.81 -6.17 4.59
N LEU A 79 -4.87 -5.93 3.81
CA LEU A 79 -5.44 -4.60 3.65
C LEU A 79 -6.61 -4.43 4.63
N THR A 80 -6.71 -3.28 5.28
CA THR A 80 -7.87 -2.95 6.14
C THR A 80 -9.17 -2.80 5.34
N ARG A 81 -9.08 -2.46 4.05
CA ARG A 81 -10.16 -2.55 3.05
C ARG A 81 -9.62 -2.90 1.66
N THR A 82 -10.46 -3.53 0.86
CA THR A 82 -10.15 -3.96 -0.53
C THR A 82 -11.04 -3.31 -1.59
N GLY A 83 -11.97 -2.44 -1.17
CA GLY A 83 -12.92 -1.75 -2.04
C GLY A 83 -13.25 -0.35 -1.52
N ASP A 84 -14.24 0.30 -2.13
CA ASP A 84 -14.71 1.62 -1.71
C ASP A 84 -15.83 1.51 -0.67
N TYR A 85 -15.43 1.33 0.60
CA TYR A 85 -16.33 1.31 1.74
C TYR A 85 -15.64 1.85 2.99
N ASP A 86 -16.43 2.34 3.93
CA ASP A 86 -16.02 2.53 5.32
C ASP A 86 -16.48 1.32 6.16
N LEU A 87 -15.93 1.18 7.37
CA LEU A 87 -16.32 0.13 8.32
C LEU A 87 -17.46 0.58 9.27
N ALA A 88 -18.06 1.75 9.04
CA ALA A 88 -19.07 2.31 9.93
C ALA A 88 -20.47 1.71 9.65
N PRO A 89 -21.21 1.29 10.69
CA PRO A 89 -22.58 0.79 10.51
C PRO A 89 -23.51 1.83 9.84
N PRO A 90 -24.50 1.41 9.03
CA PRO A 90 -25.36 2.33 8.28
C PRO A 90 -26.26 3.21 9.17
N GLU A 91 -26.41 2.87 10.44
CA GLU A 91 -27.15 3.64 11.45
C GLU A 91 -26.42 4.94 11.83
N ILE A 92 -25.09 4.97 11.71
CA ILE A 92 -24.30 6.17 11.98
C ILE A 92 -24.46 7.13 10.79
N LYS A 93 -25.28 8.18 10.96
CA LYS A 93 -25.54 9.18 9.90
C LYS A 93 -24.55 10.34 9.86
N SER A 94 -24.02 10.75 11.02
CA SER A 94 -23.06 11.86 11.08
C SER A 94 -21.73 11.46 10.46
N LEU A 95 -21.28 12.20 9.43
CA LEU A 95 -20.00 11.97 8.78
C LEU A 95 -18.84 11.93 9.77
N ALA A 96 -18.78 12.88 10.71
CA ALA A 96 -17.72 12.92 11.72
C ALA A 96 -17.73 11.69 12.65
N ALA A 97 -18.92 11.18 12.99
CA ALA A 97 -19.04 9.96 13.79
C ALA A 97 -18.63 8.71 12.99
N ARG A 98 -19.02 8.63 11.70
CA ARG A 98 -18.60 7.55 10.80
C ARG A 98 -17.09 7.49 10.68
N LYS A 99 -16.43 8.62 10.39
CA LYS A 99 -14.97 8.71 10.28
C LYS A 99 -14.26 8.21 11.55
N ARG A 100 -14.73 8.63 12.73
CA ARG A 100 -14.16 8.18 14.01
C ARG A 100 -14.36 6.67 14.23
N TYR A 101 -15.51 6.14 13.85
CA TYR A 101 -15.77 4.70 13.95
C TYR A 101 -14.86 3.92 13.00
N ASP A 102 -14.83 4.32 11.73
CA ASP A 102 -14.02 3.68 10.67
C ASP A 102 -12.55 3.61 11.08
N LEU A 103 -11.96 4.71 11.55
CA LEU A 103 -10.57 4.73 12.02
C LEU A 103 -10.34 3.75 13.19
N ARG A 104 -11.24 3.72 14.17
CA ARG A 104 -11.13 2.79 15.32
C ARG A 104 -11.26 1.34 14.87
N ALA A 105 -12.16 1.04 13.93
CA ALA A 105 -12.36 -0.30 13.41
C ALA A 105 -11.13 -0.79 12.63
N ARG A 106 -10.47 0.08 11.85
CA ARG A 106 -9.22 -0.23 11.12
C ARG A 106 -8.06 -0.50 12.06
N VAL A 107 -7.89 0.31 13.11
CA VAL A 107 -6.90 0.06 14.16
C VAL A 107 -7.16 -1.29 14.84
N ALA A 108 -8.42 -1.60 15.16
CA ALA A 108 -8.77 -2.87 15.77
C ALA A 108 -8.53 -4.06 14.82
N LEU A 109 -8.75 -3.90 13.51
CA LEU A 109 -8.40 -4.91 12.50
C LEU A 109 -6.90 -5.14 12.48
N ALA A 110 -6.10 -4.06 12.41
CA ALA A 110 -4.64 -4.15 12.37
C ALA A 110 -4.06 -4.84 13.62
N ASN A 111 -4.59 -4.54 14.81
CA ASN A 111 -4.13 -5.14 16.06
C ASN A 111 -4.52 -6.62 16.24
N ARG A 112 -5.44 -7.15 15.42
CA ARG A 112 -5.90 -8.56 15.45
C ARG A 112 -5.36 -9.37 14.29
N SER A 113 -4.58 -8.76 13.41
CA SER A 113 -4.00 -9.35 12.21
C SER A 113 -2.64 -9.97 12.46
#